data_AF-A0A0M8VH61-F1
#
_entry.id   AF-A0A0M8VH61-F1
#
_cell.length_a   1.000
_cell.length_b   1.000
_cell.length_c   1.000
_cell.angle_alpha   90.00
_cell.angle_beta   90.00
_cell.angle_gamma   90.00
#
_symmetry.space_group_name_H-M   'P 1'
#
loop_
_entity.id
_entity.type
_entity.pdbx_description
1 polymer ?
#
loop_
_entity_poly.entity_id
_entity_poly.type
_entity_poly.pdbx_seq_one_letter_code
_entity_poly.pdbx_strand_id
1 'polypeptide(L)' 'MNRTYRFTATVTDLDTGKTEEVSDTATFDHFMVTRHEAKVAIGREFASQRKTARNIRITG' A
#
# COMPACT_ATOMS: atom_id res chain seq x y z
N MET A 1 -19.44 0.08 -7.14
CA MET A 1 -18.70 -1.19 -7.33
C MET A 1 -17.29 -0.95 -6.85
N ASN A 2 -16.84 -1.71 -5.86
CA ASN A 2 -15.55 -1.50 -5.22
C ASN A 2 -14.47 -2.24 -5.99
N ARG A 3 -13.27 -1.65 -6.08
CA ARG A 3 -12.12 -2.25 -6.73
C ARG A 3 -11.10 -2.64 -5.68
N THR A 4 -10.73 -3.92 -5.66
CA THR A 4 -9.75 -4.47 -4.72
C THR A 4 -8.43 -4.75 -5.42
N TYR A 5 -7.33 -4.38 -4.79
CA TYR A 5 -5.98 -4.67 -5.25
C TYR A 5 -5.20 -5.42 -4.18
N ARG A 6 -4.67 -6.60 -4.52
CA ARG A 6 -3.68 -7.25 -3.66
C ARG A 6 -2.32 -6.62 -3.91
N PHE A 7 -1.54 -6.41 -2.86
CA PHE A 7 -0.21 -5.85 -2.99
C PHE A 7 0.79 -6.47 -2.03
N THR A 8 2.06 -6.40 -2.41
CA THR A 8 3.21 -6.60 -1.52
C THR A 8 3.97 -5.29 -1.40
N ALA A 9 4.51 -4.99 -0.22
CA ALA A 9 5.33 -3.80 0.02
C ALA A 9 6.41 -4.09 1.07
N THR A 10 7.58 -3.47 0.91
CA THR A 10 8.58 -3.40 1.99
C THR A 10 8.27 -2.18 2.84
N VAL A 11 7.92 -2.38 4.10
CA VAL A 11 7.50 -1.32 5.01
C VAL A 11 8.52 -1.18 6.13
N THR A 12 9.00 0.04 6.32
CA THR A 12 9.84 0.42 7.45
C THR A 12 9.04 1.26 8.43
N ASP A 13 8.92 0.79 9.66
CA ASP A 13 8.33 1.52 10.76
C ASP A 13 9.31 2.60 11.24
N LEU A 14 8.89 3.87 11.24
CA LEU A 14 9.78 5.00 11.56
C LEU A 14 9.99 5.18 13.07
N ASP A 15 9.13 4.59 13.91
CA ASP A 15 9.23 4.67 15.37
C ASP A 15 10.23 3.63 15.91
N THR A 16 10.26 2.45 15.29
CA THR A 16 11.11 1.32 15.71
C THR A 16 12.31 1.08 14.79
N GLY A 17 12.29 1.64 13.58
CA GLY A 17 13.28 1.37 12.53
C GLY A 17 13.16 -0.03 11.90
N LYS A 18 12.19 -0.85 12.33
CA LYS A 18 12.02 -2.23 11.85
C LYS A 18 11.52 -2.21 10.40
N THR A 19 12.12 -3.05 9.56
CA THR A 19 11.70 -3.24 8.17
C THR A 19 11.17 -4.65 7.96
N GLU A 20 10.02 -4.77 7.30
CA GLU A 20 9.38 -6.05 6.97
C GLU A 20 8.70 -6.02 5.61
N GLU A 21 8.52 -7.18 4.99
CA GLU A 21 7.68 -7.34 3.82
C GLU A 21 6.25 -7.65 4.26
N VAL A 22 5.30 -6.86 3.78
CA VAL A 22 3.87 -7.01 4.07
C VAL A 22 3.11 -7.37 2.80
N SER A 23 2.10 -8.22 2.94
CA SER A 23 1.15 -8.55 1.88
C SER A 23 -0.25 -8.23 2.36
N ASP A 24 -1.00 -7.43 1.60
CA ASP A 24 -2.34 -7.01 2.01
C ASP A 24 -3.25 -6.71 0.80
N THR A 25 -4.51 -6.37 1.07
CA THR A 25 -5.54 -6.03 0.08
C THR A 25 -6.06 -4.62 0.31
N ALA A 26 -5.85 -3.73 -0.66
CA ALA A 26 -6.41 -2.38 -0.66
C ALA A 26 -7.77 -2.38 -1.37
N THR A 27 -8.80 -1.87 -0.71
CA THR A 27 -10.16 -1.73 -1.26
C THR A 27 -10.46 -0.26 -1.54
N PHE A 28 -10.89 0.03 -2.76
CA PHE A 28 -11.24 1.38 -3.20
C PHE A 28 -12.72 1.45 -3.57
N ASP A 29 -13.45 2.41 -3.01
CA ASP A 29 -14.86 2.64 -3.34
C ASP A 29 -15.06 3.30 -4.72
N HIS A 30 -13.97 3.71 -5.37
CA HIS A 30 -13.96 4.28 -6.72
C HIS A 30 -13.58 3.25 -7.79
N PHE A 31 -14.41 3.13 -8.83
CA PHE A 31 -14.24 2.15 -9.91
C PHE A 31 -13.02 2.40 -10.81
N MET A 32 -12.64 3.67 -11.00
CA MET A 32 -11.60 4.09 -11.96
C MET A 32 -10.19 4.21 -11.35
N VAL A 33 -9.93 3.62 -10.18
CA VAL A 33 -8.57 3.63 -9.63
C VAL A 33 -7.65 2.82 -10.53
N THR A 34 -6.62 3.47 -11.09
CA THR A 34 -5.55 2.81 -11.82
C THR A 34 -4.58 2.11 -10.86
N ARG A 35 -3.78 1.17 -11.37
CA ARG A 35 -2.72 0.54 -10.56
C ARG A 35 -1.71 1.55 -10.01
N HIS A 36 -1.47 2.66 -10.72
CA HIS A 36 -0.58 3.71 -10.25
C HIS A 36 -1.19 4.47 -9.07
N GLU A 37 -2.45 4.91 -9.20
CA GLU A 37 -3.17 5.58 -8.11
C GLU A 37 -3.31 4.68 -6.88
N ALA A 38 -3.57 3.38 -7.07
CA ALA A 38 -3.58 2.41 -5.98
C ALA A 38 -2.25 2.37 -5.24
N LYS A 39 -1.11 2.32 -5.94
CA LYS A 39 0.22 2.36 -5.31
C LYS A 39 0.46 3.64 -4.51
N VAL A 40 0.07 4.79 -5.07
CA VAL A 40 0.21 6.08 -4.40
C VAL A 40 -0.65 6.13 -3.14
N ALA A 41 -1.90 5.66 -3.21
CA ALA A 41 -2.80 5.61 -2.07
C ALA A 41 -2.29 4.67 -0.97
N ILE A 42 -1.84 3.46 -1.33
CA ILE A 42 -1.21 2.52 -0.39
C ILE A 42 0.01 3.15 0.29
N GLY A 43 0.88 3.83 -0.47
CA GLY A 43 2.05 4.51 0.09
C GLY A 43 1.67 5.63 1.06
N ARG A 44 0.61 6.41 0.75
CA ARG A 44 0.10 7.47 1.63
C ARG A 44 -0.49 6.90 2.92
N GLU A 45 -1.19 5.77 2.85
CA GLU A 45 -1.75 5.10 4.03
C GLU A 45 -0.65 4.63 5.00
N PHE A 46 0.45 4.07 4.49
CA PHE A 46 1.59 3.76 5.35
C PHE A 46 2.21 5.02 5.96
N ALA A 47 2.34 6.09 5.17
CA ALA A 47 2.89 7.35 5.66
C ALA A 47 2.06 7.96 6.80
N SER A 48 0.71 7.88 6.76
CA SER A 48 -0.15 8.32 7.87
C SER A 48 0.03 7.50 9.14
N GLN A 49 0.50 6.26 9.02
CA GLN A 49 0.81 5.39 10.15
C GLN A 49 2.26 5.52 10.65
N ARG A 50 2.98 6.58 10.25
CA ARG A 50 4.42 6.75 10.54
C ARG A 50 5.28 5.60 9.99
N LYS A 51 4.90 5.05 8.84
CA LYS A 51 5.64 4.00 8.14
C LYS A 51 6.04 4.47 6.74
N THR A 52 7.21 4.04 6.28
CA THR A 52 7.65 4.26 4.89
C THR A 52 7.47 2.97 4.11
N ALA A 53 6.67 2.99 3.06
CA ALA A 53 6.51 1.87 2.15
C ALA A 53 7.34 2.05 0.88
N ARG A 54 8.09 1.01 0.50
CA ARG A 54 8.90 0.91 -0.72
C ARG A 54 8.54 -0.37 -1.48
N ASN A 55 8.94 -0.43 -2.75
CA ASN A 55 8.73 -1.59 -3.61
C ASN A 55 7.27 -2.07 -3.71
N ILE A 56 6.30 -1.15 -3.60
CA ILE A 56 4.86 -1.50 -3.65
C ILE A 56 4.52 -2.12 -5.01
N ARG A 57 4.16 -3.40 -4.99
CA ARG A 57 3.80 -4.18 -6.17
C ARG A 57 2.36 -4.67 -6.04
N ILE A 58 1.53 -4.30 -7.01
CA ILE A 58 0.18 -4.86 -7.13
C ILE A 58 0.29 -6.27 -7.72
N THR A 59 -0.26 -7.27 -7.04
CA THR A 59 -0.17 -8.70 -7.37
C THR A 59 -1.49 -9.31 -7.84
N GLY A 60 -2.62 -8.61 -7.65
CA GLY A 60 -3.96 -9.04 -8.08
C GLY A 60 -4.86 -7.86 -8.33
#